data_AF-A0A6M0RGL9-F1
#
_entry.id   AF-A0A6M0RGL9-F1
#
_cell.length_a   1.000
_cell.length_b   1.000
_cell.length_c   1.000
_cell.angle_alpha   90.00
_cell.angle_beta   90.00
_cell.angle_gamma   90.00
#
_symmetry.space_group_name_H-M   'P 1'
#
loop_
_entity.id
_entity.type
_entity.pdbx_description
1 polymer ?
#
loop_
_entity_poly.entity_id
_entity_poly.type
_entity_poly.pdbx_seq_one_letter_code
_entity_poly.pdbx_strand_id
1 'polypeptide(L)'
;MDTFNALATFISGASAVIGLFFVGFQLRSSERLAKAQFINELARDIDNHAAAESYLDRGGQWYTANAAFSQEDKALIEKYLNFFERVKFILDTKVIDMETVDDLFAYRFFYLVHNPNVQSEILFNTDMQAYYRSIFCLYSTWLNYRKSRKLSLPRQGFLLKTAS
;
A
#
# COMPACT_ATOMS: atom_id res chain seq x y z
N MET A 1 -25.91 -55.11 15.81
CA MET A 1 -24.55 -54.54 15.93
C MET A 1 -24.21 -53.70 14.70
N ASP A 2 -24.64 -54.11 13.50
CA ASP A 2 -24.36 -53.42 12.23
C ASP A 2 -25.03 -52.03 12.08
N THR A 3 -26.25 -51.86 12.60
CA THR A 3 -26.99 -50.58 12.51
C THR A 3 -26.36 -49.46 13.35
N PHE A 4 -25.73 -49.80 14.47
CA PHE A 4 -25.04 -48.86 15.34
C PHE A 4 -23.74 -48.34 14.70
N ASN A 5 -22.98 -49.25 14.07
CA ASN A 5 -21.75 -48.89 13.36
C ASN A 5 -22.04 -48.01 12.13
N ALA A 6 -23.09 -48.33 11.36
CA ALA A 6 -23.52 -47.51 10.22
C ALA A 6 -23.92 -46.08 10.64
N LEU A 7 -24.64 -45.94 11.76
CA LEU A 7 -25.02 -44.64 12.31
C LEU A 7 -23.80 -43.84 12.80
N ALA A 8 -22.86 -44.50 13.47
CA ALA A 8 -21.63 -43.87 13.95
C ALA A 8 -20.75 -43.34 12.80
N THR A 9 -20.62 -44.10 11.70
CA THR A 9 -19.88 -43.66 10.51
C THR A 9 -20.56 -42.48 9.83
N PHE A 10 -21.90 -42.45 9.78
CA PHE A 10 -22.64 -41.32 9.22
C PHE A 10 -22.47 -40.04 10.05
N ILE A 11 -22.55 -40.14 11.38
CA ILE A 11 -22.35 -39.00 12.30
C ILE A 11 -20.90 -38.51 12.23
N SER A 12 -19.92 -39.41 12.18
CA SER A 12 -18.50 -39.06 12.04
C SER A 12 -18.21 -38.35 10.71
N GLY A 13 -18.73 -38.87 9.59
CA GLY A 13 -18.61 -38.24 8.28
C GLY A 13 -19.26 -36.85 8.21
N ALA A 14 -20.46 -36.70 8.78
CA ALA A 14 -21.14 -35.41 8.87
C ALA A 14 -20.35 -34.40 9.73
N SER A 15 -19.78 -34.85 10.84
CA SER A 15 -18.99 -34.00 11.74
C SER A 15 -17.71 -33.48 11.10
N ALA A 16 -17.03 -34.30 10.28
CA ALA A 16 -15.83 -33.90 9.55
C ALA A 16 -16.12 -32.79 8.52
N VAL A 17 -17.23 -32.90 7.78
CA VAL A 17 -17.66 -31.89 6.79
C VAL A 17 -18.01 -30.57 7.47
N ILE A 18 -18.76 -30.62 8.58
CA ILE A 18 -19.09 -29.44 9.38
C ILE A 18 -17.81 -28.80 9.92
N GLY A 19 -16.86 -29.60 10.41
CA GLY A 19 -15.55 -29.11 10.86
C GLY A 19 -14.78 -28.37 9.77
N LEU A 20 -14.70 -28.92 8.56
CA LEU A 20 -14.06 -28.26 7.41
C LEU A 20 -14.76 -26.95 7.03
N PHE A 21 -16.09 -26.92 7.09
CA PHE A 21 -16.86 -25.70 6.85
C PHE A 21 -16.54 -24.62 7.89
N PHE A 22 -16.51 -24.97 9.18
CA PHE A 22 -16.17 -24.03 10.26
C PHE A 22 -14.72 -23.54 10.16
N VAL A 23 -13.77 -24.42 9.83
CA VAL A 23 -12.36 -24.02 9.58
C VAL A 23 -12.27 -23.05 8.42
N GLY A 24 -12.97 -23.31 7.31
CA GLY A 24 -13.02 -22.40 6.17
C GLY A 24 -13.63 -21.04 6.51
N PHE A 25 -14.71 -21.03 7.30
CA PHE A 25 -15.33 -19.81 7.80
C PHE A 25 -14.41 -19.03 8.74
N GLN A 26 -13.72 -19.72 9.64
CA GLN A 26 -12.76 -19.14 10.58
C GLN A 26 -11.57 -18.52 9.85
N LEU A 27 -11.00 -19.21 8.85
CA LEU A 27 -9.90 -18.69 8.02
C LEU A 27 -10.28 -17.38 7.32
N ARG A 28 -11.48 -17.32 6.72
CA ARG A 28 -11.97 -16.08 6.07
C ARG A 28 -12.18 -14.94 7.08
N SER A 29 -12.71 -15.25 8.26
CA SER A 29 -12.88 -14.24 9.32
C SER A 29 -11.53 -13.74 9.85
N SER A 30 -10.56 -14.64 10.02
CA SER A 30 -9.19 -14.30 10.42
C SER A 30 -8.48 -13.44 9.36
N GLU A 31 -8.64 -13.76 8.07
CA GLU A 31 -8.10 -12.94 6.97
C GLU A 31 -8.68 -11.52 6.99
N ARG A 32 -10.01 -11.39 7.17
CA ARG A 32 -10.68 -10.09 7.27
C ARG A 32 -10.19 -9.28 8.48
N LEU A 33 -9.98 -9.94 9.63
CA LEU A 33 -9.47 -9.29 10.83
C LEU A 33 -8.03 -8.79 10.62
N ALA A 34 -7.17 -9.61 10.02
CA ALA A 34 -5.79 -9.24 9.71
C ALA A 34 -5.74 -8.04 8.75
N LYS A 35 -6.58 -8.04 7.71
CA LYS A 35 -6.75 -6.88 6.79
C LYS A 35 -7.13 -5.61 7.53
N ALA A 36 -8.12 -5.66 8.42
CA ALA A 36 -8.58 -4.50 9.16
C ALA A 36 -7.53 -3.96 10.15
N GLN A 37 -6.84 -4.85 10.87
CA GLN A 37 -5.74 -4.46 11.77
C GLN A 37 -4.62 -3.76 11.01
N PHE A 38 -4.27 -4.30 9.86
CA PHE A 38 -3.22 -3.76 9.02
C PHE A 38 -3.59 -2.40 8.40
N ILE A 39 -4.83 -2.23 7.92
CA ILE A 39 -5.33 -0.93 7.45
C ILE A 39 -5.25 0.11 8.58
N ASN A 40 -5.64 -0.26 9.81
CA ASN A 40 -5.54 0.63 10.96
C ASN A 40 -4.09 1.00 11.29
N GLU A 41 -3.16 0.05 11.15
CA GLU A 41 -1.74 0.30 11.38
C GLU A 41 -1.16 1.24 10.33
N LEU A 42 -1.48 1.04 9.04
CA LEU A 42 -1.10 1.98 7.98
C LEU A 42 -1.71 3.36 8.16
N ALA A 43 -2.99 3.43 8.53
CA ALA A 43 -3.66 4.71 8.78
C ALA A 43 -2.96 5.48 9.93
N ARG A 44 -2.63 4.79 11.02
CA ARG A 44 -1.90 5.39 12.13
C ARG A 44 -0.48 5.81 11.74
N ASP A 45 0.21 5.00 10.94
CA ASP A 45 1.56 5.30 10.49
C ASP A 45 1.58 6.51 9.53
N ILE A 46 0.60 6.63 8.63
CA ILE A 46 0.54 7.77 7.72
C ILE A 46 0.16 9.08 8.43
N ASP A 47 -0.67 9.03 9.47
CA ASP A 47 -1.02 10.22 10.26
C ASP A 47 0.22 10.83 10.96
N ASN A 48 1.24 10.01 11.24
CA ASN A 48 2.53 10.50 11.75
C ASN A 48 3.35 11.28 10.70
N HIS A 49 2.90 11.32 9.44
CA HIS A 49 3.54 12.04 8.33
C HIS A 49 2.73 13.26 7.86
N ALA A 50 1.75 13.71 8.65
CA ALA A 50 0.86 14.83 8.31
C ALA A 50 1.59 16.12 7.91
N ALA A 51 2.77 16.39 8.50
CA ALA A 51 3.58 17.55 8.14
C ALA A 51 4.05 17.47 6.67
N ALA A 52 4.65 16.35 6.27
CA ALA A 52 5.12 16.14 4.90
C ALA A 52 3.96 16.16 3.90
N GLU A 53 2.81 15.56 4.27
CA GLU A 53 1.59 15.66 3.47
C GLU A 53 1.17 17.11 3.25
N SER A 54 1.05 17.91 4.32
CA SER A 54 0.61 19.31 4.24
C SER A 54 1.55 20.18 3.40
N TYR A 55 2.84 19.89 3.42
CA TYR A 55 3.83 20.64 2.65
C TYR A 55 3.83 20.29 1.17
N LEU A 56 3.50 19.04 0.84
CA LEU A 56 3.37 18.56 -0.54
C LEU A 56 2.02 18.91 -1.18
N ASP A 57 1.01 19.23 -0.37
CA ASP A 57 -0.34 19.58 -0.81
C ASP A 57 -0.40 20.90 -1.61
N ARG A 58 -1.50 21.15 -2.31
CA ARG A 58 -1.73 22.40 -3.06
C ARG A 58 -1.66 23.60 -2.12
N GLY A 59 -0.72 24.51 -2.40
CA GLY A 59 -0.47 25.67 -1.55
C GLY A 59 0.50 25.40 -0.39
N GLY A 60 0.94 24.17 -0.21
CA GLY A 60 2.03 23.81 0.69
C GLY A 60 3.38 24.31 0.18
N GLN A 61 4.31 24.50 1.11
CA GLN A 61 5.63 25.08 0.83
C GLN A 61 6.47 24.27 -0.18
N TRP A 62 6.23 22.97 -0.31
CA TRP A 62 6.95 22.09 -1.23
C TRP A 62 6.16 21.81 -2.51
N TYR A 63 5.00 22.44 -2.72
CA TYR A 63 4.15 22.14 -3.87
C TYR A 63 4.84 22.45 -5.22
N THR A 64 5.64 23.51 -5.28
CA THR A 64 6.26 24.01 -6.52
C THR A 64 7.71 23.56 -6.70
N ALA A 65 8.18 23.51 -7.95
CA ALA A 65 9.53 23.04 -8.31
C ALA A 65 10.70 23.90 -7.83
N ASN A 66 10.44 25.05 -7.18
CA ASN A 66 11.50 25.97 -6.75
C ASN A 66 11.76 25.91 -5.24
N ALA A 67 11.08 25.03 -4.49
CA ALA A 67 11.29 24.86 -3.06
C ALA A 67 12.57 24.06 -2.77
N ALA A 68 13.58 24.67 -2.15
CA ALA A 68 14.75 23.93 -1.68
C ALA A 68 14.40 23.13 -0.41
N PHE A 69 14.80 21.87 -0.35
CA PHE A 69 14.65 21.06 0.87
C PHE A 69 15.85 21.23 1.81
N SER A 70 15.56 21.60 3.05
CA SER A 70 16.52 21.45 4.16
C SER A 70 16.83 19.98 4.44
N GLN A 71 17.82 19.70 5.29
CA GLN A 71 18.14 18.32 5.66
C GLN A 71 16.99 17.68 6.46
N GLU A 72 16.31 18.48 7.28
CA GLU A 72 15.14 18.07 8.04
C GLU A 72 13.96 17.74 7.11
N ASP A 73 13.74 18.54 6.06
CA ASP A 73 12.71 18.30 5.06
C ASP A 73 12.96 16.99 4.31
N LYS A 74 14.22 16.75 3.90
CA LYS A 74 14.62 15.48 3.26
C LYS A 74 14.34 14.30 4.17
N ALA A 75 14.71 14.38 5.45
CA ALA A 75 14.43 13.32 6.41
C ALA A 75 12.93 13.06 6.61
N LEU A 76 12.07 14.09 6.55
CA LEU A 76 10.62 13.92 6.59
C LEU A 76 10.09 13.21 5.33
N ILE A 77 10.60 13.58 4.17
CA ILE A 77 10.21 12.97 2.89
C ILE A 77 10.68 11.52 2.81
N GLU A 78 11.91 11.22 3.25
CA GLU A 78 12.45 9.86 3.31
C GLU A 78 11.59 8.95 4.20
N LYS A 79 11.17 9.42 5.36
CA LYS A 79 10.21 8.69 6.22
C LYS A 79 8.90 8.43 5.49
N TYR A 80 8.41 9.41 4.74
CA TYR A 80 7.18 9.28 3.97
C TYR A 80 7.33 8.30 2.80
N LEU A 81 8.48 8.26 2.14
CA LEU A 81 8.81 7.24 1.13
C LEU A 81 8.87 5.86 1.77
N ASN A 82 9.53 5.71 2.92
CA ASN A 82 9.64 4.45 3.65
C ASN A 82 8.26 3.89 4.05
N PHE A 83 7.29 4.75 4.35
CA PHE A 83 5.88 4.33 4.50
C PHE A 83 5.37 3.62 3.23
N PHE A 84 5.58 4.21 2.05
CA PHE A 84 5.15 3.60 0.80
C PHE A 84 5.94 2.35 0.40
N GLU A 85 7.19 2.22 0.83
CA GLU A 85 7.93 0.96 0.70
C GLU A 85 7.28 -0.16 1.51
N ARG A 86 6.81 0.13 2.74
CA ARG A 86 6.02 -0.81 3.53
C ARG A 86 4.72 -1.17 2.79
N VAL A 87 3.99 -0.18 2.26
CA VAL A 87 2.78 -0.44 1.46
C VAL A 87 3.08 -1.39 0.29
N LYS A 88 4.19 -1.19 -0.44
CA LYS A 88 4.60 -2.08 -1.53
C LYS A 88 4.87 -3.50 -1.05
N PHE A 89 5.61 -3.64 0.05
CA PHE A 89 5.88 -4.95 0.64
C PHE A 89 4.59 -5.69 0.99
N ILE A 90 3.63 -5.02 1.63
CA ILE A 90 2.37 -5.65 2.00
C ILE A 90 1.48 -5.94 0.78
N LEU A 91 1.50 -5.09 -0.24
CA LEU A 91 0.81 -5.37 -1.50
C LEU A 91 1.38 -6.62 -2.20
N ASP A 92 2.69 -6.83 -2.13
CA ASP A 92 3.36 -8.00 -2.72
C ASP A 92 3.02 -9.30 -1.98
N THR A 93 2.81 -9.23 -0.66
CA THR A 93 2.38 -10.39 0.15
C THR A 93 0.89 -10.72 -0.01
N LYS A 94 0.13 -9.96 -0.81
CA LYS A 94 -1.31 -10.15 -1.08
C LYS A 94 -2.21 -10.02 0.15
N VAL A 95 -1.70 -9.45 1.24
CA VAL A 95 -2.50 -9.16 2.43
C VAL A 95 -3.54 -8.07 2.14
N ILE A 96 -3.16 -7.08 1.32
CA ILE A 96 -4.07 -6.06 0.78
C ILE A 96 -4.08 -6.11 -0.75
N ASP A 97 -5.17 -5.64 -1.36
CA ASP A 97 -5.25 -5.47 -2.80
C ASP A 97 -4.97 -4.02 -3.22
N MET A 98 -4.72 -3.87 -4.52
CA MET A 98 -4.42 -2.57 -5.12
C MET A 98 -5.61 -1.59 -5.05
N GLU A 99 -6.84 -2.10 -4.97
CA GLU A 99 -8.04 -1.28 -4.87
C GLU A 99 -8.11 -0.58 -3.51
N THR A 100 -7.93 -1.35 -2.43
CA THR A 100 -7.81 -0.83 -1.06
C THR A 100 -6.68 0.20 -0.95
N VAL A 101 -5.53 -0.10 -1.57
CA VAL A 101 -4.36 0.77 -1.58
C VAL A 101 -4.63 2.08 -2.34
N ASP A 102 -5.33 2.01 -3.48
CA ASP A 102 -5.74 3.18 -4.26
C ASP A 102 -6.70 4.09 -3.48
N ASP A 103 -7.74 3.50 -2.88
CA ASP A 103 -8.76 4.24 -2.13
C ASP A 103 -8.18 4.98 -0.92
N LEU A 104 -7.24 4.36 -0.22
CA LEU A 104 -6.66 4.93 1.01
C LEU A 104 -5.55 5.95 0.74
N PHE A 105 -4.75 5.75 -0.31
CA PHE A 105 -3.44 6.44 -0.40
C PHE A 105 -3.11 7.06 -1.75
N ALA A 106 -3.95 6.92 -2.79
CA ALA A 106 -3.60 7.42 -4.11
C ALA A 106 -3.23 8.92 -4.10
N TYR A 107 -4.03 9.75 -3.43
CA TYR A 107 -3.76 11.18 -3.32
C TYR A 107 -2.33 11.46 -2.86
N ARG A 108 -2.00 10.92 -1.69
CA ARG A 108 -0.74 11.12 -0.99
C ARG A 108 0.44 10.61 -1.79
N PHE A 109 0.32 9.39 -2.33
CA PHE A 109 1.39 8.78 -3.12
C PHE A 109 1.72 9.59 -4.36
N PHE A 110 0.71 9.94 -5.17
CA PHE A 110 0.95 10.67 -6.41
C PHE A 110 1.41 12.11 -6.16
N TYR A 111 0.98 12.77 -5.08
CA TYR A 111 1.50 14.10 -4.73
C TYR A 111 2.97 14.07 -4.33
N LEU A 112 3.38 13.02 -3.62
CA LEU A 112 4.77 12.76 -3.24
C LEU A 112 5.63 12.46 -4.47
N VAL A 113 5.33 11.41 -5.24
CA VAL A 113 6.22 10.95 -6.31
C VAL A 113 6.14 11.80 -7.58
N HIS A 114 5.09 12.61 -7.76
CA HIS A 114 5.03 13.64 -8.80
C HIS A 114 5.51 15.00 -8.31
N ASN A 115 6.16 15.08 -7.16
CA ASN A 115 6.84 16.30 -6.77
C ASN A 115 8.22 16.37 -7.47
N PRO A 116 8.49 17.41 -8.28
CA PRO A 116 9.73 17.51 -9.02
C PRO A 116 10.98 17.57 -8.13
N ASN A 117 10.89 18.16 -6.94
CA ASN A 117 12.02 18.28 -6.01
C ASN A 117 12.27 16.96 -5.29
N VAL A 118 11.21 16.22 -4.95
CA VAL A 118 11.35 14.85 -4.45
C VAL A 118 12.01 13.97 -5.49
N GLN A 119 11.67 14.15 -6.77
CA GLN A 119 12.33 13.44 -7.86
C GLN A 119 13.81 13.79 -7.97
N SER A 120 14.16 15.07 -8.11
CA SER A 120 15.55 15.49 -8.39
C SER A 120 16.48 15.36 -7.19
N GLU A 121 16.02 15.66 -5.97
CA GLU A 121 16.87 15.72 -4.78
C GLU A 121 16.97 14.39 -4.03
N ILE A 122 15.98 13.50 -4.20
CA ILE A 122 15.87 12.25 -3.40
C ILE A 122 15.82 11.02 -4.31
N LEU A 123 14.77 10.88 -5.15
CA LEU A 123 14.55 9.63 -5.90
C LEU A 123 15.59 9.36 -7.00
N PHE A 124 16.07 10.40 -7.68
CA PHE A 124 17.10 10.31 -8.73
C PHE A 124 18.47 10.78 -8.27
N ASN A 125 18.67 10.96 -6.96
CA ASN A 125 20.00 11.18 -6.44
C ASN A 125 20.85 9.93 -6.73
N THR A 126 21.96 10.10 -7.45
CA THR A 126 22.79 9.02 -7.99
C THR A 126 23.28 8.03 -6.93
N ASP A 127 23.49 8.50 -5.70
CA ASP A 127 23.95 7.64 -4.60
C ASP A 127 22.80 6.83 -3.96
N MET A 128 21.55 7.26 -4.15
CA MET A 128 20.39 6.74 -3.42
C MET A 128 19.36 6.03 -4.31
N GLN A 129 19.45 6.14 -5.64
CA GLN A 129 18.46 5.61 -6.58
C GLN A 129 18.19 4.11 -6.39
N ALA A 130 19.22 3.32 -6.05
CA ALA A 130 19.10 1.89 -5.82
C ALA A 130 18.19 1.53 -4.63
N TYR A 131 18.15 2.39 -3.59
CA TYR A 131 17.33 2.18 -2.40
C TYR A 131 15.84 2.35 -2.71
N TYR A 132 15.48 3.29 -3.59
CA TYR A 132 14.08 3.59 -3.93
C TYR A 132 13.50 2.71 -5.04
N ARG A 133 14.12 1.58 -5.39
CA ARG A 133 13.61 0.64 -6.39
C ARG A 133 12.16 0.22 -6.10
N SER A 134 11.84 0.02 -4.82
CA SER A 134 10.51 -0.38 -4.37
C SER A 134 9.44 0.66 -4.75
N ILE A 135 9.76 1.96 -4.65
CA ILE A 135 8.90 3.08 -5.01
C ILE A 135 8.63 3.12 -6.51
N PHE A 136 9.66 2.94 -7.34
CA PHE A 136 9.49 2.88 -8.80
C PHE A 136 8.63 1.67 -9.22
N CYS A 137 8.83 0.51 -8.59
CA CYS A 137 8.00 -0.67 -8.82
C CYS A 137 6.55 -0.43 -8.37
N LEU A 138 6.34 0.16 -7.19
CA LEU A 138 5.01 0.51 -6.69
C LEU A 138 4.32 1.47 -7.66
N TYR A 139 5.00 2.52 -8.10
CA TYR A 139 4.50 3.48 -9.08
C TYR A 139 4.06 2.82 -10.39
N SER A 140 4.89 1.93 -10.93
CA SER A 140 4.58 1.21 -12.17
C SER A 140 3.33 0.33 -12.03
N THR A 141 3.22 -0.41 -10.91
CA THR A 141 2.04 -1.21 -10.59
C THR A 141 0.79 -0.33 -10.46
N TRP A 142 0.90 0.80 -9.78
CA TRP A 142 -0.21 1.72 -9.53
C TRP A 142 -0.71 2.43 -10.79
N LEU A 143 0.22 2.85 -11.67
CA LEU A 143 -0.11 3.41 -12.97
C LEU A 143 -0.87 2.41 -13.83
N ASN A 144 -0.39 1.17 -13.91
CA ASN A 144 -1.06 0.11 -14.67
C ASN A 144 -2.46 -0.17 -14.14
N TYR A 145 -2.61 -0.23 -12.81
CA TYR A 145 -3.90 -0.37 -12.16
C TYR A 145 -4.87 0.76 -12.56
N ARG A 146 -4.49 2.03 -12.34
CA ARG A 146 -5.38 3.17 -12.66
C ARG A 146 -5.67 3.27 -14.15
N LYS A 147 -4.69 2.99 -15.02
CA LYS A 147 -4.88 2.96 -16.48
C LYS A 147 -5.90 1.89 -16.88
N SER A 148 -5.81 0.68 -16.32
CA SER A 148 -6.75 -0.41 -16.62
C SER A 148 -8.19 -0.07 -16.22
N ARG A 149 -8.37 0.77 -15.19
CA ARG A 149 -9.67 1.25 -14.70
C ARG A 149 -10.07 2.62 -15.24
N LYS A 150 -9.29 3.21 -16.16
CA LYS A 150 -9.51 4.57 -16.70
C LYS A 150 -9.61 5.67 -15.64
N LEU A 151 -8.91 5.51 -14.52
CA LEU A 151 -8.86 6.49 -13.43
C LEU A 151 -7.82 7.57 -13.74
N SER A 152 -8.17 8.83 -13.48
CA SER A 152 -7.23 9.96 -13.61
C SER A 152 -6.16 9.93 -12.51
N LEU A 153 -5.01 10.56 -12.76
CA LEU A 153 -3.98 10.72 -11.73
C LEU A 153 -4.28 11.96 -10.87
N PRO A 154 -4.15 11.88 -9.53
CA PRO A 154 -4.43 12.99 -8.62
C PRO A 154 -3.60 14.26 -8.89
N ARG A 155 -2.34 14.08 -9.30
CA ARG A 155 -1.43 15.16 -9.70
C ARG A 155 -0.95 14.90 -11.11
N GLN A 156 -1.18 15.85 -12.02
CA GLN A 156 -0.83 15.74 -13.44
C GLN A 156 0.30 16.75 -13.76
N GLY A 157 1.26 16.37 -14.62
CA GLY A 157 2.32 17.27 -15.11
C GLY A 157 3.76 16.91 -14.75
N PHE A 158 3.98 16.04 -13.74
CA PHE A 158 5.31 15.65 -13.27
C PHE A 158 5.41 14.13 -13.07
N LEU A 159 5.06 13.37 -14.12
CA LEU A 159 5.10 11.91 -14.05
C LEU A 159 6.49 11.44 -13.65
N LEU A 160 6.55 10.45 -12.75
CA LEU A 160 7.80 9.87 -12.33
C LEU A 160 8.40 9.13 -13.54
N LYS A 161 9.58 9.57 -13.98
CA LYS A 161 10.31 8.87 -15.03
C LYS A 161 10.70 7.50 -14.49
N THR A 162 10.21 6.42 -15.08
CA THR A 162 10.62 5.09 -14.64
C THR A 162 12.09 4.91 -14.94
N ALA A 163 12.87 4.41 -13.98
CA ALA A 163 14.24 4.02 -14.22
C ALA A 163 14.26 2.97 -15.34
N SER A 164 14.92 3.30 -16.44
CA SER A 164 15.23 2.38 -17.55
C SER A 164 16.22 1.31 -17.12
#